data_AF-A0A191HSX6-F1
#
_entry.id   AF-A0A191HSX6-F1
#
_cell.length_a   1.000
_cell.length_b   1.000
_cell.length_c   1.000
_cell.angle_alpha   90.00
_cell.angle_beta   90.00
_cell.angle_gamma   90.00
#
_symmetry.space_group_name_H-M   'P 1'
#
loop_
_entity.id
_entity.type
_entity.pdbx_description
1 polymer ?
#
loop_
_entity_poly.entity_id
_entity_poly.type
_entity_poly.pdbx_seq_one_letter_code
_entity_poly.pdbx_strand_id
1 'polypeptide(L)'
;MVTLNDTKGIIPFLTFSGQAKEALDFYISIFPDSKLLSIDYIQKDEKGLEGKVLNGTFKLMNQTFMVMDIEEKYSLWTYTKKVDRKK
;
A
#
# COMPACT_ATOMS: atom_id res chain seq x y z
N MET A 1 23.82 -0.96 -1.01
CA MET A 1 23.75 0.52 -0.99
C MET A 1 22.59 0.94 -1.87
N VAL A 2 21.60 1.67 -1.33
CA VAL A 2 20.53 2.28 -2.12
C VAL A 2 21.10 3.59 -2.68
N THR A 3 21.19 3.71 -4.00
CA THR A 3 21.69 4.94 -4.64
C THR A 3 20.64 6.04 -4.54
N LEU A 4 21.07 7.25 -4.19
CA LEU A 4 20.27 8.46 -3.93
C LEU A 4 19.35 8.93 -5.09
N ASN A 5 19.30 8.22 -6.22
CA ASN A 5 18.48 8.56 -7.38
C ASN A 5 17.11 7.86 -7.42
N ASP A 6 16.84 6.86 -6.60
CA ASP A 6 15.58 6.10 -6.63
C ASP A 6 14.35 6.87 -6.09
N THR A 7 14.54 8.07 -5.52
CA THR A 7 13.46 8.94 -4.98
C THR A 7 13.08 10.10 -5.91
N LYS A 8 13.76 10.28 -7.05
CA LYS A 8 13.37 11.25 -8.09
C LYS A 8 12.64 10.53 -9.22
N GLY A 9 11.35 10.28 -9.04
CA GLY A 9 10.52 9.63 -10.06
C GLY A 9 9.05 9.54 -9.65
N ILE A 10 8.19 9.17 -10.60
CA ILE A 10 6.79 8.82 -10.30
C ILE A 10 6.79 7.43 -9.68
N ILE A 11 6.29 7.32 -8.45
CA ILE A 11 6.20 6.05 -7.73
C ILE A 11 4.73 5.61 -7.73
N PRO A 12 4.40 4.42 -8.26
CA PRO A 12 3.07 3.87 -8.12
C PRO A 12 2.74 3.62 -6.64
N PHE A 13 1.56 4.07 -6.24
CA PHE A 13 1.07 3.96 -4.88
C PHE A 13 -0.19 3.09 -4.86
N LEU A 14 -0.12 1.95 -4.17
CA LEU A 14 -1.21 0.99 -4.06
C LEU A 14 -1.92 1.16 -2.72
N THR A 15 -3.25 1.30 -2.75
CA THR A 15 -4.06 1.42 -1.53
C THR A 15 -4.98 0.20 -1.40
N PHE A 16 -5.05 -0.34 -0.18
CA PHE A 16 -5.88 -1.50 0.14
C PHE A 16 -6.80 -1.20 1.33
N SER A 17 -7.90 -1.96 1.45
CA SER A 17 -8.82 -1.84 2.58
C SER A 17 -8.43 -2.80 3.71
N GLY A 18 -7.23 -2.66 4.27
CA GLY A 18 -6.75 -3.50 5.39
C GLY A 18 -6.03 -4.79 4.97
N GLN A 19 -5.58 -4.89 3.72
CA GLN A 19 -4.93 -6.07 3.14
C GLN A 19 -3.56 -5.75 2.51
N ALA A 20 -2.98 -4.59 2.82
CA ALA A 20 -1.73 -4.14 2.21
C ALA A 20 -0.55 -5.09 2.49
N LYS A 21 -0.44 -5.61 3.71
CA LYS A 21 0.67 -6.50 4.07
C LYS A 21 0.59 -7.83 3.32
N GLU A 22 -0.60 -8.41 3.25
CA GLU A 22 -0.87 -9.66 2.54
C GLU A 22 -0.63 -9.50 1.03
N ALA A 23 -1.07 -8.37 0.45
CA ALA A 23 -0.81 -8.07 -0.96
C ALA A 23 0.69 -7.87 -1.24
N LEU A 24 1.40 -7.15 -0.37
CA LEU A 24 2.84 -6.97 -0.46
C LEU A 24 3.59 -8.31 -0.40
N ASP A 25 3.24 -9.17 0.56
CA ASP A 25 3.85 -10.50 0.69
C ASP A 25 3.61 -11.36 -0.54
N PHE A 26 2.38 -11.32 -1.07
CA PHE A 26 2.04 -12.01 -2.31
C PHE A 26 2.89 -11.51 -3.49
N TYR A 27 3.00 -10.20 -3.71
CA TYR A 27 3.82 -9.66 -4.80
C TYR A 27 5.29 -10.05 -4.66
N ILE A 28 5.86 -9.98 -3.45
CA ILE A 28 7.23 -10.42 -3.22
C ILE A 28 7.39 -11.91 -3.55
N SER A 29 6.41 -12.75 -3.21
CA SER A 29 6.50 -14.19 -3.43
C SER A 29 6.49 -14.62 -4.91
N ILE A 30 5.86 -13.84 -5.80
CA ILE A 30 5.66 -14.24 -7.20
C ILE A 30 6.59 -13.54 -8.19
N PHE A 31 7.11 -12.34 -7.85
CA PHE A 31 8.00 -11.60 -8.74
C PHE A 31 9.46 -11.90 -8.40
N PRO A 32 10.31 -12.19 -9.40
CA PRO A 32 11.74 -12.34 -9.18
C PRO A 32 12.37 -11.00 -8.80
N ASP A 33 13.55 -11.05 -8.16
CA ASP A 33 14.30 -9.88 -7.71
C ASP A 33 13.46 -8.87 -6.92
N SER A 34 12.58 -9.39 -6.07
CA SER A 34 11.69 -8.61 -5.22
C SER A 34 12.24 -8.50 -3.80
N LYS A 35 11.92 -7.39 -3.11
CA LYS A 35 12.24 -7.23 -1.69
C LYS A 35 11.40 -6.16 -1.02
N LEU A 36 11.12 -6.38 0.26
CA LEU A 36 10.65 -5.33 1.15
C LEU A 36 11.81 -4.36 1.44
N LEU A 37 11.53 -3.06 1.37
CA LEU A 37 12.51 -2.01 1.71
C LEU A 37 12.22 -1.42 3.10
N SER A 38 10.96 -1.06 3.36
CA SER A 38 10.50 -0.54 4.64
C SER A 38 9.01 -0.79 4.82
N ILE A 39 8.57 -0.89 6.07
CA ILE A 39 7.16 -0.96 6.42
C ILE A 39 6.92 -0.34 7.79
N ASP A 40 5.98 0.58 7.83
CA ASP A 40 5.50 1.24 9.03
C ASP A 40 4.03 0.88 9.25
N TYR A 41 3.66 0.65 10.50
CA TYR A 41 2.31 0.30 10.91
C TYR A 41 1.68 1.45 11.68
N ILE A 42 0.37 1.58 11.55
CA ILE A 42 -0.44 2.51 12.32
C ILE A 42 -0.38 2.09 13.80
N GLN A 43 0.16 2.97 14.63
CA GLN A 43 0.31 2.74 16.06
C GLN A 43 -1.01 2.98 16.80
N LYS A 44 -1.05 2.51 18.05
CA LYS A 44 -2.11 2.87 18.98
C LYS A 44 -2.16 4.39 19.14
N ASP A 45 -3.37 4.95 19.14
CA ASP A 45 -3.67 6.39 19.22
C ASP A 45 -3.38 7.21 17.95
N GLU A 46 -2.97 6.57 16.85
CA GLU A 46 -2.91 7.21 15.53
C GLU A 46 -4.25 7.10 14.78
N LYS A 47 -4.49 8.04 13.86
CA LYS A 47 -5.68 7.98 13.01
C LYS A 47 -5.53 6.87 11.97
N GLY A 48 -6.46 5.92 11.97
CA GLY A 48 -6.57 4.89 10.95
C GLY A 48 -6.87 3.53 11.54
N LEU A 49 -6.46 2.48 10.85
CA LEU A 49 -6.66 1.09 11.26
C LEU A 49 -5.45 0.63 12.09
N GLU A 50 -5.56 0.61 13.43
CA GLU A 50 -4.47 0.16 14.31
C GLU A 50 -3.90 -1.21 13.86
N GLY A 51 -2.58 -1.31 13.80
CA GLY A 51 -1.88 -2.53 13.37
C GLY A 51 -1.88 -2.79 11.87
N LYS A 52 -2.49 -1.93 11.05
CA LYS A 52 -2.44 -1.98 9.59
C LYS A 52 -1.31 -1.13 9.01
N VAL A 53 -1.04 -1.30 7.72
CA VAL A 53 0.10 -0.64 7.08
C VAL A 53 -0.18 0.85 6.93
N LEU A 54 0.60 1.69 7.61
CA LEU A 54 0.57 3.13 7.43
C LEU A 54 1.27 3.49 6.11
N ASN A 55 2.48 2.97 5.92
CA ASN A 55 3.27 3.17 4.72
C ASN A 55 4.25 2.01 4.54
N GLY A 56 4.26 1.40 3.37
CA GLY A 56 5.21 0.36 2.99
C GLY A 56 5.90 0.71 1.69
N THR A 57 7.18 0.39 1.58
CA THR A 57 7.95 0.52 0.34
C THR A 57 8.55 -0.84 0.01
N PHE A 58 8.35 -1.28 -1.23
CA PHE A 58 8.90 -2.54 -1.72
C PHE A 58 9.37 -2.36 -3.16
N LYS A 59 10.30 -3.22 -3.56
CA LYS A 59 10.87 -3.25 -4.91
C LYS A 59 10.44 -4.55 -5.58
N LEU A 60 9.91 -4.45 -6.79
CA LEU A 60 9.68 -5.59 -7.68
C LEU A 60 10.61 -5.39 -8.88
N MET A 61 11.55 -6.32 -9.08
CA MET A 61 12.59 -6.21 -10.11
C MET A 61 13.31 -4.86 -10.00
N ASN A 62 13.20 -3.96 -11.00
CA ASN A 62 13.85 -2.65 -10.98
C ASN A 62 12.89 -1.48 -10.69
N GLN A 63 11.67 -1.74 -10.22
CA GLN A 63 10.67 -0.70 -9.93
C GLN A 63 10.31 -0.67 -8.43
N THR A 64 10.30 0.53 -7.86
CA THR A 64 9.85 0.78 -6.49
C THR A 64 8.35 1.07 -6.46
N PHE A 65 7.66 0.52 -5.48
CA PHE A 65 6.24 0.71 -5.21
C PHE A 65 6.05 1.14 -3.76
N MET A 66 4.98 1.92 -3.54
CA MET A 66 4.48 2.23 -2.20
C MET A 66 3.14 1.55 -1.96
N VAL A 67 2.85 1.23 -0.71
CA VAL A 67 1.60 0.60 -0.30
C VAL A 67 1.10 1.18 1.02
N MET A 68 -0.23 1.31 1.17
CA MET A 68 -0.86 1.60 2.46
C MET A 68 -2.22 0.92 2.61
N ASP A 69 -2.67 0.83 3.85
CA ASP A 69 -4.06 0.55 4.17
C ASP A 69 -4.86 1.84 4.38
N ILE A 70 -6.07 1.85 3.84
CA ILE A 70 -7.07 2.89 4.05
C ILE A 70 -8.31 2.27 4.70
N GLU A 71 -9.05 3.06 5.49
CA GLU A 71 -10.35 2.61 5.96
C GLU A 71 -11.31 2.40 4.77
N GLU A 72 -12.11 1.34 4.82
CA GLU A 72 -13.02 0.97 3.73
C GLU A 72 -13.95 2.12 3.33
N LYS A 73 -14.36 2.96 4.30
CA LYS A 73 -15.23 4.14 4.07
C LYS A 73 -14.64 5.18 3.12
N TYR A 74 -13.31 5.19 2.93
CA TYR A 74 -12.60 6.04 1.99
C TYR A 74 -12.28 5.34 0.66
N SER A 75 -12.55 4.04 0.55
CA SER A 75 -12.35 3.31 -0.70
C SER A 75 -13.32 3.78 -1.79
N LEU A 76 -12.83 3.90 -3.02
CA LEU A 76 -13.62 4.34 -4.18
C LEU A 76 -14.84 3.43 -4.43
N TRP A 77 -14.75 2.15 -4.08
CA TRP A 77 -15.84 1.18 -4.23
C TRP A 77 -17.06 1.48 -3.34
N THR A 78 -16.84 2.05 -2.15
CA THR A 78 -17.97 2.46 -1.30
C THR A 78 -18.70 3.68 -1.84
N TYR A 79 -18.01 4.56 -2.58
CA TYR A 79 -18.62 5.69 -3.27
C TYR A 79 -19.54 5.22 -4.41
N THR A 80 -19.10 4.28 -5.25
CA THR A 80 -19.93 3.78 -6.36
C THR A 80 -21.19 3.07 -5.85
N LYS A 81 -21.09 2.23 -4.81
CA LYS A 81 -22.27 1.60 -4.17
C LYS A 81 -23.31 2.60 -3.66
N LYS A 82 -22.88 3.77 -3.17
CA LYS A 82 -23.80 4.83 -2.70
C LYS A 82 -24.49 5.55 -3.86
N VAL A 83 -23.84 5.66 -5.02
CA VAL A 83 -24.43 6.26 -6.22
C VAL A 83 -25.49 5.35 -6.82
N ASP A 84 -25.23 4.04 -6.90
CA ASP A 84 -26.18 3.09 -7.49
C ASP A 84 -27.40 2.82 -6.61
N ARG A 85 -27.29 2.89 -5.27
CA ARG A 85 -28.43 2.71 -4.35
C ARG A 85 -29.40 3.89 -4.29
N LYS A 86 -29.09 5.00 -4.97
CA LYS A 86 -29.96 6.19 -5.07
C LYS A 86 -30.75 6.26 -6.39
N LYS A 87 -30.69 5.22 -7.20
CA LYS A 87 -31.64 4.95 -8.29
C LYS A 87 -32.61 3.86 -7.86
#